data_AF-A0A2H1WSI1-F1
#
_entry.id   AF-A0A2H1WSI1-F1
#
_cell.length_a   1.000
_cell.length_b   1.000
_cell.length_c   1.000
_cell.angle_alpha   90.00
_cell.angle_beta   90.00
_cell.angle_gamma   90.00
#
_symmetry.space_group_name_H-M   'P 1'
#
loop_
_entity.id
_entity.type
_entity.pdbx_description
1 polymer ?
#
loop_
_entity_poly.entity_id
_entity_poly.type
_entity_poly.pdbx_seq_one_letter_code
_entity_poly.pdbx_strand_id
1 'polypeptide(L)'
;MSLVVWIAVKYYPGGHTTMMGFLNSMVHVVMYTYYLIAGLGPQYQKYVWWKKHVTKMQLLQFSIVFVHNVSVFFYECNFPKFLNLMCIGNSLAFLYMFGKFYVDRYRRNLRNKSLLESKKVKTPVKSELNTFGIQRKVAEKIR
;
A
#
# COMPACT_ATOMS: atom_id res chain seq x y z
N MET A 1 14.94 -11.31 -4.23
CA MET A 1 16.13 -10.50 -3.89
C MET A 1 17.42 -11.29 -3.96
N SER A 2 17.51 -12.49 -3.37
CA SER A 2 18.78 -13.19 -3.15
C SER A 2 19.63 -13.44 -4.41
N LEU A 3 19.00 -13.80 -5.55
CA LEU A 3 19.72 -14.02 -6.81
C LEU A 3 20.30 -12.73 -7.41
N VAL A 4 19.51 -11.65 -7.42
CA VAL A 4 19.95 -10.34 -7.97
C VAL A 4 21.05 -9.73 -7.12
N VAL A 5 20.96 -9.85 -5.78
CA VAL A 5 22.00 -9.38 -4.84
C VAL A 5 23.30 -10.17 -5.01
N TRP A 6 23.22 -11.49 -5.16
CA TRP A 6 24.39 -12.33 -5.38
C TRP A 6 25.15 -11.94 -6.66
N ILE A 7 24.42 -11.72 -7.76
CA ILE A 7 25.01 -11.27 -9.02
C ILE A 7 25.56 -9.84 -8.86
N ALA A 8 24.84 -8.92 -8.21
CA ALA A 8 25.32 -7.55 -7.99
C ALA A 8 26.63 -7.49 -7.18
N VAL A 9 26.74 -8.26 -6.09
CA VAL A 9 27.96 -8.31 -5.25
C VAL A 9 29.13 -8.98 -5.98
N LYS A 10 28.85 -9.97 -6.83
CA LYS A 10 29.88 -10.67 -7.61
C LYS A 10 30.57 -9.77 -8.64
N TYR A 11 29.82 -8.85 -9.28
CA TYR A 11 30.35 -8.02 -10.37
C TYR A 11 30.75 -6.61 -9.93
N TYR A 12 30.06 -6.01 -8.96
CA TYR A 12 30.34 -4.65 -8.47
C TYR A 12 30.11 -4.53 -6.97
N PRO A 13 31.10 -4.92 -6.13
CA PRO A 13 31.09 -4.64 -4.70
C PRO A 13 31.36 -3.14 -4.46
N GLY A 14 30.41 -2.28 -4.81
CA GLY A 14 30.48 -0.82 -4.63
C GLY A 14 29.70 -0.34 -3.40
N GLY A 15 30.19 0.72 -2.75
CA GLY A 15 29.59 1.30 -1.54
C GLY A 15 28.19 1.92 -1.72
N HIS A 16 27.83 2.27 -2.95
CA HIS A 16 26.51 2.83 -3.26
C HIS A 16 25.38 1.80 -3.10
N THR A 17 25.65 0.54 -3.42
CA THR A 17 24.69 -0.56 -3.36
C THR A 17 24.49 -1.07 -1.92
N THR A 18 25.54 -1.03 -1.10
CA THR A 18 25.49 -1.44 0.31
C THR A 18 24.63 -0.50 1.16
N MET A 19 24.63 0.81 0.87
CA MET A 19 23.75 1.77 1.54
C MET A 19 22.26 1.46 1.31
N MET A 20 21.89 1.03 0.08
CA MET A 20 20.51 0.61 -0.20
C MET A 20 20.16 -0.74 0.43
N GLY A 21 21.13 -1.65 0.56
CA GLY A 21 20.99 -2.88 1.33
C GLY A 21 20.72 -2.61 2.80
N PHE A 22 21.45 -1.68 3.41
CA PHE A 22 21.25 -1.28 4.81
C PHE A 22 19.85 -0.70 5.06
N LEU A 23 19.38 0.23 4.23
CA LEU A 23 18.01 0.77 4.32
C LEU A 23 16.95 -0.32 4.14
N ASN A 24 17.18 -1.28 3.24
CA ASN A 24 16.29 -2.43 3.08
C ASN A 24 16.22 -3.26 4.37
N SER A 25 17.37 -3.62 4.96
CA SER A 25 17.44 -4.38 6.21
C SER A 25 16.75 -3.64 7.36
N MET A 26 16.92 -2.32 7.48
CA MET A 26 16.22 -1.52 8.52
C MET A 26 14.70 -1.62 8.40
N VAL A 27 14.14 -1.44 7.19
CA VAL A 27 12.71 -1.61 6.96
C VAL A 27 12.26 -3.05 7.20
N HIS A 28 13.12 -4.02 6.90
CA HIS A 28 12.84 -5.43 7.12
C HIS A 28 12.80 -5.79 8.59
N VAL A 29 13.71 -5.25 9.41
CA VAL A 29 13.67 -5.38 10.88
C VAL A 29 12.33 -4.91 11.41
N VAL A 30 11.85 -3.73 10.99
CA VAL A 30 10.54 -3.20 11.41
C VAL A 30 9.38 -4.13 11.00
N MET A 31 9.43 -4.70 9.79
CA MET A 31 8.39 -5.62 9.32
C MET A 31 8.40 -6.97 10.07
N TYR A 32 9.56 -7.54 10.35
CA TYR A 32 9.64 -8.79 11.12
C TYR A 32 9.25 -8.60 12.57
N THR A 33 9.63 -7.47 13.20
CA THR A 33 9.15 -7.10 14.53
C THR A 33 7.64 -6.98 14.55
N TYR A 34 7.03 -6.39 13.52
CA TYR A 34 5.58 -6.36 13.37
C TYR A 34 4.96 -7.77 13.31
N TYR A 35 5.56 -8.70 12.56
CA TYR A 35 5.04 -10.06 12.46
C TYR A 35 5.20 -10.85 13.76
N LEU A 36 6.29 -10.64 14.49
CA LEU A 36 6.51 -11.23 15.81
C LEU A 36 5.42 -10.79 16.79
N ILE A 37 5.14 -9.48 16.85
CA ILE A 37 4.07 -8.92 17.69
C ILE A 37 2.68 -9.43 17.27
N ALA A 38 2.44 -9.59 15.97
CA ALA A 38 1.17 -10.15 15.48
C ALA A 38 0.98 -11.63 15.85
N GLY A 39 2.08 -12.37 16.09
CA GLY A 39 2.08 -13.79 16.49
C GLY A 39 1.95 -14.03 17.99
N LEU A 40 2.22 -13.03 18.83
CA LEU A 40 2.19 -13.11 20.31
C LEU A 40 0.77 -13.21 20.93
N GLY A 41 -0.24 -13.53 20.12
CA GLY A 41 -1.60 -13.85 20.57
C GLY A 41 -2.63 -12.71 20.43
N PRO A 42 -3.93 -13.02 20.65
CA PRO A 42 -5.06 -12.12 20.36
C PRO A 42 -5.07 -10.83 21.19
N GLN A 43 -4.36 -10.78 22.32
CA GLN A 43 -4.24 -9.56 23.14
C GLN A 43 -3.38 -8.48 22.46
N TYR A 44 -2.32 -8.86 21.75
CA TYR A 44 -1.42 -7.90 21.09
C TYR A 44 -1.91 -7.46 19.71
N GLN A 45 -2.82 -8.22 19.08
CA GLN A 45 -3.47 -7.84 17.81
C GLN A 45 -4.19 -6.48 17.89
N LYS A 46 -4.62 -6.06 19.09
CA LYS A 46 -5.25 -4.76 19.32
C LYS A 46 -4.30 -3.57 19.06
N TYR A 47 -3.00 -3.75 19.27
CA TYR A 47 -1.97 -2.70 19.04
C TYR A 47 -1.48 -2.64 17.59
N VAL A 48 -1.97 -3.51 16.71
CA VAL A 48 -1.50 -3.67 15.33
C VAL A 48 -2.22 -2.70 14.36
N TRP A 49 -2.64 -1.52 14.84
CA TRP A 49 -3.31 -0.50 14.00
C TRP A 49 -2.37 0.09 12.94
N TRP A 50 -1.07 0.09 13.22
CA TRP A 50 -0.03 0.72 12.40
C TRP A 50 0.43 -0.13 11.22
N LYS A 51 -0.22 -1.27 10.96
CA LYS A 51 0.06 -2.13 9.79
C LYS A 51 0.06 -1.38 8.45
N LYS A 52 -0.75 -0.32 8.34
CA LYS A 52 -0.76 0.59 7.18
C LYS A 52 0.58 1.27 6.95
N HIS A 53 1.25 1.69 8.01
CA HIS A 53 2.52 2.40 7.95
C HIS A 53 3.65 1.46 7.56
N VAL A 54 3.66 0.23 8.08
CA VAL A 54 4.67 -0.78 7.72
C VAL A 54 4.66 -1.08 6.21
N THR A 55 3.48 -1.33 5.63
CA THR A 55 3.37 -1.57 4.18
C THR A 55 3.72 -0.33 3.35
N LYS A 56 3.37 0.87 3.82
CA LYS A 56 3.77 2.13 3.16
C LYS A 56 5.28 2.34 3.17
N MET A 57 5.95 2.03 4.28
CA MET A 57 7.41 2.14 4.40
C MET A 57 8.12 1.18 3.46
N GLN A 58 7.65 -0.07 3.33
CA GLN A 58 8.17 -1.01 2.33
C GLN A 58 7.96 -0.53 0.90
N LEU A 59 6.77 0.00 0.59
CA LEU A 59 6.49 0.53 -0.75
C LEU A 59 7.38 1.73 -1.07
N LEU A 60 7.60 2.62 -0.09
CA LEU A 60 8.51 3.76 -0.24
C LEU A 60 9.95 3.31 -0.48
N GLN A 61 10.42 2.28 0.23
CA GLN A 61 11.75 1.71 0.03
C GLN A 61 11.92 1.17 -1.41
N PHE A 62 10.93 0.44 -1.94
CA PHE A 62 10.96 -0.02 -3.33
C PHE A 62 10.90 1.12 -4.35
N SER A 63 10.11 2.16 -4.09
CA SER A 63 10.04 3.34 -4.96
C SER A 63 11.38 4.08 -5.03
N ILE A 64 12.04 4.31 -3.89
CA ILE A 64 13.35 4.97 -3.86
C ILE A 64 14.38 4.12 -4.60
N VAL A 65 14.41 2.81 -4.36
CA VAL A 65 15.29 1.89 -5.10
C VAL A 65 15.01 1.94 -6.60
N PHE A 66 13.74 1.97 -7.02
CA PHE A 66 13.38 2.07 -8.44
C PHE A 66 13.91 3.37 -9.07
N VAL A 67 13.65 4.52 -8.46
CA VAL A 67 14.14 5.82 -8.93
C VAL A 67 15.65 5.83 -9.02
N HIS A 68 16.33 5.31 -7.99
CA HIS A 68 17.78 5.20 -7.95
C HIS A 68 18.37 4.38 -9.10
N ASN A 69 17.78 3.22 -9.38
CA ASN A 69 18.21 2.37 -10.49
C ASN A 69 17.98 3.05 -11.85
N VAL A 70 16.87 3.79 -12.00
CA VAL A 70 16.59 4.61 -13.20
C VAL A 70 17.60 5.76 -13.32
N SER A 71 17.94 6.46 -12.24
CA SER A 71 18.95 7.52 -12.25
C SER A 71 20.33 7.00 -12.66
N VAL A 72 20.72 5.83 -12.15
CA VAL A 72 21.97 5.15 -12.54
C VAL A 72 21.93 4.66 -13.99
N PHE A 73 20.74 4.43 -14.56
CA PHE A 73 20.59 4.08 -15.98
C PHE A 73 20.84 5.26 -16.91
N PHE A 74 20.53 6.49 -16.47
CA PHE A 74 20.74 7.72 -17.25
C PHE A 74 22.16 8.29 -17.13
N TYR A 75 22.84 8.09 -16.00
CA TYR A 75 24.24 8.45 -15.88
C TYR A 75 25.12 7.42 -16.59
N GLU A 76 26.07 7.87 -17.42
CA GLU A 76 27.07 7.02 -18.09
C GLU A 76 28.10 6.50 -17.08
N CYS A 77 27.66 5.69 -16.13
CA CYS A 77 28.54 4.80 -15.38
C CYS A 77 28.75 3.53 -16.22
N ASN A 78 29.98 3.00 -16.22
CA ASN A 78 30.37 1.72 -16.84
C ASN A 78 29.69 0.48 -16.20
N PHE A 79 28.47 0.64 -15.67
CA PHE A 79 27.73 -0.42 -15.02
C PHE A 79 27.01 -1.28 -16.06
N PRO A 80 27.05 -2.62 -15.96
CA PRO A 80 26.40 -3.51 -16.91
C PRO A 80 24.88 -3.28 -16.91
N LYS A 81 24.38 -2.78 -18.04
CA LYS A 81 22.95 -2.45 -18.26
C LYS A 81 22.02 -3.64 -17.97
N PHE A 82 22.50 -4.86 -18.21
CA PHE A 82 21.75 -6.10 -17.93
C PHE A 82 21.43 -6.29 -16.43
N LEU A 83 22.40 -6.03 -15.55
CA LEU A 83 22.21 -6.14 -14.11
C LEU A 83 21.23 -5.08 -13.59
N ASN A 84 21.37 -3.85 -14.06
CA ASN A 84 20.47 -2.76 -13.69
C ASN A 84 19.03 -3.06 -14.17
N LEU A 85 18.86 -3.57 -15.39
CA LEU A 85 17.55 -3.97 -15.93
C LEU A 85 16.87 -5.07 -15.09
N MET A 86 17.61 -6.08 -14.62
CA MET A 86 17.07 -7.09 -13.71
C MET A 86 16.63 -6.49 -12.36
N CYS A 87 17.40 -5.55 -11.80
CA CYS A 87 17.05 -4.83 -10.57
C CYS A 87 15.76 -4.01 -10.73
N ILE A 88 15.62 -3.30 -11.85
CA ILE A 88 14.44 -2.50 -12.20
C ILE A 88 13.22 -3.42 -12.33
N GLY A 89 13.32 -4.51 -13.10
CA GLY A 89 12.22 -5.47 -13.29
C GLY A 89 11.75 -6.08 -11.97
N ASN A 90 12.68 -6.49 -11.11
CA ASN A 90 12.37 -7.03 -9.80
C ASN A 90 11.70 -5.98 -8.88
N SER A 91 12.21 -4.74 -8.85
CA SER A 91 11.61 -3.65 -8.06
C SER A 91 10.21 -3.31 -8.54
N LEU A 92 9.97 -3.30 -9.85
CA LEU A 92 8.68 -3.04 -10.45
C LEU A 92 7.66 -4.14 -10.14
N ALA A 93 8.08 -5.41 -10.17
CA ALA A 93 7.22 -6.54 -9.80
C ALA A 93 6.73 -6.44 -8.34
N PHE A 94 7.63 -6.13 -7.39
CA PHE A 94 7.26 -5.91 -5.99
C PHE A 94 6.35 -4.69 -5.82
N LEU A 95 6.66 -3.58 -6.50
CA LEU A 95 5.85 -2.37 -6.43
C LEU A 95 4.43 -2.59 -6.99
N TYR A 96 4.29 -3.35 -8.08
CA TYR A 96 2.99 -3.74 -8.62
C TYR A 96 2.20 -4.61 -7.65
N MET A 97 2.81 -5.67 -7.12
CA MET A 97 2.12 -6.61 -6.23
C MET A 97 1.68 -5.94 -4.92
N PHE A 98 2.59 -5.20 -4.28
CA PHE A 98 2.28 -4.45 -3.06
C PHE A 98 1.37 -3.25 -3.32
N GLY A 99 1.50 -2.59 -4.47
CA GLY A 99 0.61 -1.52 -4.90
C GLY A 99 -0.83 -2.00 -5.08
N LYS A 100 -1.03 -3.14 -5.76
CA LYS A 100 -2.34 -3.78 -5.92
C LYS A 100 -2.94 -4.15 -4.55
N PHE A 101 -2.16 -4.77 -3.66
CA PHE A 101 -2.59 -5.07 -2.30
C PHE A 101 -2.97 -3.81 -1.51
N TYR A 102 -2.17 -2.74 -1.60
CA TYR A 102 -2.42 -1.47 -0.91
C TYR A 102 -3.71 -0.81 -1.39
N VAL A 103 -3.94 -0.76 -2.71
CA VAL A 103 -5.15 -0.19 -3.31
C VAL A 103 -6.38 -0.98 -2.90
N ASP A 104 -6.32 -2.31 -2.97
CA ASP A 104 -7.44 -3.19 -2.65
C ASP A 104 -7.79 -3.16 -1.15
N ARG A 105 -6.78 -3.16 -0.26
CA ARG A 105 -7.01 -3.20 1.18
C ARG A 105 -7.36 -1.84 1.78
N TYR A 106 -6.81 -0.75 1.26
CA TYR A 106 -6.91 0.57 1.89
C TYR A 106 -7.72 1.59 1.08
N ARG A 107 -7.61 1.59 -0.25
CA ARG A 107 -8.30 2.58 -1.09
C ARG A 107 -9.74 2.19 -1.39
N ARG A 108 -10.01 0.90 -1.65
CA ARG A 108 -11.40 0.39 -1.83
C ARG A 108 -12.22 0.51 -0.55
N ASN A 109 -11.65 0.26 0.63
CA ASN A 109 -12.35 0.43 1.90
C ASN A 109 -12.73 1.88 2.19
N LEU A 110 -11.89 2.86 1.80
CA LEU A 110 -12.22 4.28 1.91
C LEU A 110 -13.37 4.66 0.98
N ARG A 111 -13.32 4.20 -0.29
CA ARG A 111 -14.37 4.46 -1.29
C ARG A 111 -15.71 3.84 -0.92
N ASN A 112 -15.69 2.62 -0.38
CA ASN A 112 -16.92 1.96 0.06
C ASN A 112 -17.55 2.67 1.26
N LYS A 113 -16.73 3.19 2.19
CA LYS A 113 -17.22 3.96 3.33
C LYS A 113 -17.89 5.27 2.89
N SER A 114 -17.28 6.01 1.97
CA SER A 114 -17.86 7.26 1.44
C SER A 114 -19.13 7.02 0.60
N LEU A 115 -19.20 5.93 -0.15
CA LEU A 115 -20.41 5.53 -0.89
C LEU A 115 -21.56 5.14 0.05
N LEU A 116 -21.27 4.42 1.15
CA LEU A 116 -22.26 4.10 2.17
C LEU A 116 -22.77 5.36 2.89
N GLU A 117 -21.90 6.32 3.19
CA GLU A 117 -22.28 7.61 3.78
C GLU A 117 -23.15 8.44 2.83
N SER A 118 -22.80 8.52 1.54
CA SER A 118 -23.65 9.18 0.52
C SER A 118 -25.00 8.48 0.33
N LYS A 119 -25.07 7.16 0.48
CA LYS A 119 -26.34 6.41 0.44
C LYS A 119 -27.18 6.68 1.69
N LYS A 120 -26.54 6.79 2.87
CA LYS A 120 -27.21 7.11 4.14
C LYS A 120 -27.77 8.53 4.19
N VAL A 121 -27.24 9.48 3.42
CA VAL A 121 -27.81 10.84 3.30
C VAL A 121 -29.03 10.87 2.37
N LYS A 122 -29.05 10.05 1.31
CA LYS A 122 -30.16 10.03 0.33
C LYS A 122 -31.40 9.23 0.79
N THR A 123 -31.25 8.31 1.74
CA THR A 123 -32.30 7.33 2.09
C THR A 123 -33.28 7.74 3.21
N PRO A 124 -32.93 8.54 4.25
CA PRO A 124 -33.86 8.87 5.33
C PRO A 124 -34.95 9.85 4.87
N VAL A 125 -34.57 10.91 4.16
CA VAL A 125 -35.49 12.00 3.79
C VAL A 125 -36.59 11.56 2.82
N LYS A 126 -36.29 10.66 1.86
CA LYS A 126 -37.28 10.22 0.86
C LYS A 126 -38.33 9.27 1.44
N SER A 127 -37.99 8.51 2.48
CA SER A 127 -38.94 7.65 3.19
C SER A 127 -39.88 8.45 4.09
N GLU A 128 -39.39 9.47 4.78
CA GLU A 128 -40.22 10.36 5.59
C GLU A 128 -41.12 11.26 4.74
N LEU A 129 -40.65 11.79 3.61
CA LEU A 129 -41.48 12.61 2.71
C LEU A 129 -42.66 11.83 2.11
N ASN A 130 -42.46 10.55 1.75
CA ASN A 130 -43.54 9.72 1.23
C ASN A 130 -44.58 9.40 2.32
N THR A 131 -44.15 9.12 3.54
CA THR A 131 -45.06 8.89 4.67
C THR A 131 -45.87 10.14 5.01
N PHE A 132 -45.23 11.32 5.07
CA PHE A 132 -45.93 12.60 5.27
C PHE A 132 -46.88 12.93 4.11
N GLY A 133 -46.50 12.64 2.87
CA GLY A 133 -47.36 12.84 1.70
C GLY A 133 -48.59 11.93 1.72
N ILE A 134 -48.46 10.69 2.19
CA ILE A 134 -49.58 9.76 2.36
C ILE A 134 -50.51 10.22 3.49
N GLN A 135 -49.96 10.63 4.63
CA GLN A 135 -50.74 11.15 5.77
C GLN A 135 -51.56 12.38 5.38
N ARG A 136 -50.99 13.31 4.61
CA ARG A 136 -51.73 14.47 4.08
C ARG A 136 -52.89 14.07 3.17
N LYS A 137 -52.67 13.14 2.25
CA LYS A 137 -53.74 12.67 1.33
C LYS A 137 -54.88 11.96 2.06
N VAL A 138 -54.58 11.22 3.12
CA VAL A 138 -55.60 10.56 3.94
C VAL A 138 -56.41 11.59 4.73
N ALA A 139 -55.77 12.61 5.30
CA ALA A 139 -56.44 13.68 6.04
C ALA A 139 -57.40 14.52 5.17
N GLU A 140 -57.05 14.77 3.90
CA GLU A 140 -57.92 15.47 2.95
C GLU A 140 -59.15 14.65 2.54
N LYS A 141 -59.07 13.31 2.53
CA LYS A 141 -60.17 12.45 2.10
C LYS A 141 -61.23 12.19 3.19
N ILE A 142 -60.93 12.54 4.43
CA ILE A 142 -61.81 12.37 5.60
C ILE A 142 -62.65 13.63 5.87
N ARG A 143 -62.31 14.77 5.24
CA ARG A 143 -63.14 15.99 5.20
C ARG A 143 -64.10 15.96 4.02
#